data_AF-A0A1G0DWY0-F1
#
_entry.id   AF-A0A1G0DWY0-F1
#
_cell.length_a   1.000
_cell.length_b   1.000
_cell.length_c   1.000
_cell.angle_alpha   90.00
_cell.angle_beta   90.00
_cell.angle_gamma   90.00
#
_symmetry.space_group_name_H-M   'P 1'
#
loop_
_entity.id
_entity.type
_entity.pdbx_description
1 polymer ?
#
loop_
_entity_poly.entity_id
_entity_poly.type
_entity_poly.pdbx_seq_one_letter_code
_entity_poly.pdbx_strand_id
1 'polypeptide(L)'
;MIKFPEYRETVMAQCKMGKSICDVENDVFSTSHNVVGNMLTRSWMLPDHICKAILYHHDPDIFTSTGKNVRTVACDLIGIVHMAECVADEHLFVRDKEWHRFEQAVLKYFDVSEQEFSELKGDILAYLNGE
;
A
#
# COMPACT_ATOMS: atom_id res chain seq x y z
N MET A 1 -25.39 2.55 -13.68
CA MET A 1 -25.66 1.34 -12.88
C MET A 1 -24.35 0.91 -12.25
N ILE A 2 -24.30 0.78 -10.92
CA ILE A 2 -23.09 0.30 -10.23
C ILE A 2 -23.07 -1.22 -10.32
N LYS A 3 -21.98 -1.81 -10.82
CA LYS A 3 -21.89 -3.26 -11.09
C LYS A 3 -21.93 -4.12 -9.82
N PHE A 4 -21.37 -3.61 -8.72
CA PHE A 4 -21.29 -4.29 -7.41
C PHE A 4 -21.74 -3.34 -6.29
N PRO A 5 -23.06 -3.09 -6.14
CA PRO A 5 -23.56 -2.19 -5.10
C PRO A 5 -23.20 -2.65 -3.67
N GLU A 6 -23.01 -3.95 -3.46
CA GLU A 6 -22.65 -4.60 -2.20
C GLU A 6 -21.15 -4.58 -1.87
N TYR A 7 -20.29 -4.18 -2.81
CA TYR A 7 -18.83 -4.32 -2.72
C TYR A 7 -18.26 -3.87 -1.37
N ARG A 8 -18.59 -2.64 -0.94
CA ARG A 8 -18.06 -2.07 0.31
C ARG A 8 -18.51 -2.88 1.52
N GLU A 9 -19.77 -3.30 1.57
CA GLU A 9 -20.30 -4.05 2.70
C GLU A 9 -19.63 -5.43 2.80
N THR A 10 -19.54 -6.14 1.67
CA THR A 10 -18.93 -7.48 1.63
C THR A 10 -17.44 -7.44 2.00
N VAL A 11 -16.68 -6.50 1.44
CA VAL A 11 -15.25 -6.34 1.76
C VAL A 11 -15.06 -6.03 3.24
N MET A 12 -15.76 -5.02 3.77
CA MET A 12 -15.60 -4.58 5.16
C MET A 12 -16.04 -5.66 6.16
N ALA A 13 -17.06 -6.46 5.85
CA ALA A 13 -17.49 -7.55 6.71
C ALA A 13 -16.43 -8.66 6.84
N GLN A 14 -15.80 -9.04 5.73
CA GLN A 14 -14.76 -10.07 5.72
C GLN A 14 -13.41 -9.56 6.26
N CYS A 15 -13.07 -8.29 6.04
CA CYS A 15 -11.87 -7.69 6.65
C CYS A 15 -11.95 -7.66 8.18
N LYS A 16 -13.15 -7.42 8.76
CA LYS A 16 -13.37 -7.57 10.20
C LYS A 16 -13.13 -8.99 10.73
N MET A 17 -13.11 -10.00 9.86
CA MET A 17 -12.78 -11.39 10.20
C MET A 17 -11.30 -11.71 9.98
N GLY A 18 -10.47 -10.71 9.64
CA GLY A 18 -9.03 -10.83 9.51
C GLY A 18 -8.52 -11.13 8.08
N LYS A 19 -9.38 -11.06 7.06
CA LYS A 19 -8.93 -11.16 5.66
C LYS A 19 -8.40 -9.81 5.16
N SER A 20 -7.35 -9.82 4.34
CA SER A 20 -6.92 -8.59 3.65
C SER A 20 -7.96 -8.17 2.60
N ILE A 21 -8.01 -6.88 2.24
CA ILE A 21 -8.90 -6.38 1.20
C ILE A 21 -8.67 -7.17 -0.11
N CYS A 22 -7.41 -7.32 -0.53
CA CYS A 22 -7.05 -8.05 -1.74
C CYS A 22 -7.57 -9.50 -1.73
N ASP A 23 -7.46 -10.21 -0.60
CA ASP A 23 -7.96 -11.59 -0.50
C ASP A 23 -9.47 -11.66 -0.67
N VAL A 24 -10.21 -10.75 -0.02
CA VAL A 24 -11.67 -10.70 -0.14
C VAL A 24 -12.07 -10.36 -1.57
N GLU A 25 -11.39 -9.41 -2.19
CA GLU A 25 -11.69 -9.02 -3.55
C GLU A 25 -11.44 -10.16 -4.55
N ASN A 26 -10.33 -10.86 -4.41
CA ASN A 26 -10.01 -12.03 -5.23
C ASN A 26 -11.02 -13.15 -5.03
N ASP A 27 -11.37 -13.47 -3.78
CA ASP A 27 -12.32 -14.54 -3.43
C ASP A 27 -13.75 -14.26 -3.96
N VAL A 28 -14.22 -13.01 -3.84
CA VAL A 28 -15.63 -12.66 -4.09
C VAL A 28 -15.85 -12.11 -5.50
N PHE A 29 -14.91 -11.31 -6.02
CA PHE A 29 -15.07 -10.57 -7.28
C PHE A 29 -14.12 -11.05 -8.39
N SER A 30 -13.29 -12.08 -8.12
CA SER A 30 -12.32 -12.64 -9.08
C SER A 30 -11.30 -11.63 -9.62
N THR A 31 -11.07 -10.55 -8.88
CA THR A 31 -10.06 -9.51 -9.15
C THR A 31 -9.86 -8.68 -7.88
N SER A 32 -8.73 -8.00 -7.77
CA SER A 32 -8.44 -7.03 -6.69
C SER A 32 -8.25 -5.61 -7.22
N HIS A 33 -8.29 -4.62 -6.33
CA HIS A 33 -8.15 -3.21 -6.70
C HIS A 33 -6.78 -2.88 -7.30
N ASN A 34 -5.70 -3.54 -6.85
CA ASN A 34 -4.36 -3.37 -7.42
C ASN A 34 -4.29 -3.84 -8.90
N VAL A 35 -4.99 -4.93 -9.26
CA VAL A 35 -5.11 -5.42 -10.64
C VAL A 35 -5.90 -4.43 -11.49
N VAL A 36 -7.05 -3.95 -10.98
CA VAL A 36 -7.87 -2.95 -11.67
C VAL A 36 -7.10 -1.64 -11.86
N GLY A 37 -6.38 -1.17 -10.84
CA GLY A 37 -5.54 0.02 -10.88
C GLY A 37 -4.40 -0.11 -11.89
N ASN A 38 -3.75 -1.27 -11.97
CA ASN A 38 -2.74 -1.55 -13.00
C ASN A 38 -3.34 -1.53 -14.42
N MET A 39 -4.52 -2.14 -14.63
CA MET A 39 -5.21 -2.06 -15.92
C MET A 39 -5.55 -0.62 -16.30
N LEU A 40 -6.04 0.18 -15.35
CA LEU A 40 -6.37 1.58 -15.55
C LEU A 40 -5.14 2.40 -15.95
N THR A 41 -4.06 2.30 -15.18
CA THR A 41 -2.83 3.07 -15.45
C THR A 41 -2.13 2.66 -16.73
N ARG A 42 -2.21 1.37 -17.11
CA ARG A 42 -1.78 0.92 -18.44
C ARG A 42 -2.63 1.50 -19.56
N SER A 43 -3.95 1.60 -19.38
CA SER A 43 -4.84 2.22 -20.38
C SER A 43 -4.55 3.72 -20.59
N TRP A 44 -4.03 4.39 -19.56
CA TRP A 44 -3.55 5.77 -19.62
C TRP A 44 -2.12 5.91 -20.14
N MET A 45 -1.47 4.81 -20.54
CA MET A 45 -0.10 4.79 -21.02
C MET A 45 0.92 5.36 -20.02
N LEU A 46 0.68 5.17 -18.71
CA LEU A 46 1.66 5.54 -17.70
C LEU A 46 2.91 4.64 -17.81
N PRO A 47 4.09 5.15 -17.39
CA PRO A 47 5.32 4.36 -17.35
C PRO A 47 5.15 3.01 -16.63
N ASP A 48 5.86 1.99 -17.12
CA ASP A 48 5.73 0.60 -16.62
C ASP A 48 6.04 0.46 -15.11
N HIS A 49 7.00 1.24 -14.59
CA HIS A 49 7.32 1.22 -13.16
C HIS A 49 6.16 1.74 -12.28
N ILE A 50 5.36 2.69 -12.77
CA ILE A 50 4.15 3.17 -12.06
C ILE A 50 3.09 2.07 -12.08
N CYS A 51 2.86 1.46 -13.25
CA CYS A 51 1.88 0.37 -13.38
C CYS A 51 2.24 -0.80 -12.45
N LYS A 52 3.53 -1.16 -12.39
CA LYS A 52 4.04 -2.20 -11.49
C LYS A 52 3.93 -1.82 -10.02
N ALA A 53 4.26 -0.57 -9.66
CA ALA A 53 4.08 -0.10 -8.28
C ALA A 53 2.63 -0.28 -7.82
N ILE A 54 1.68 0.11 -8.68
CA ILE A 54 0.24 -0.07 -8.40
C ILE A 54 -0.17 -1.54 -8.39
N LEU A 55 0.41 -2.40 -9.23
CA LEU A 55 0.08 -3.82 -9.22
C LEU A 55 0.55 -4.52 -7.95
N TYR A 56 1.75 -4.18 -7.46
CA TYR A 56 2.46 -4.96 -6.45
C TYR A 56 2.54 -4.30 -5.06
N HIS A 57 1.91 -3.15 -4.81
CA HIS A 57 2.04 -2.47 -3.51
C HIS A 57 1.55 -3.28 -2.30
N HIS A 58 0.60 -4.20 -2.46
CA HIS A 58 0.18 -5.12 -1.39
C HIS A 58 0.93 -6.46 -1.38
N ASP A 59 1.93 -6.66 -2.24
CA ASP A 59 2.73 -7.89 -2.24
C ASP A 59 3.69 -7.89 -1.03
N PRO A 60 3.48 -8.75 -0.02
CA PRO A 60 4.29 -8.75 1.20
C PRO A 60 5.75 -9.13 0.93
N ASP A 61 6.01 -9.80 -0.19
CA ASP A 61 7.33 -10.27 -0.53
C ASP A 61 8.03 -9.33 -1.53
N ILE A 62 7.47 -8.18 -1.89
CA ILE A 62 8.05 -7.28 -2.91
C ILE A 62 9.47 -6.80 -2.59
N PHE A 63 9.81 -6.70 -1.30
CA PHE A 63 11.13 -6.28 -0.81
C PHE A 63 12.05 -7.45 -0.42
N THR A 64 11.52 -8.67 -0.30
CA THR A 64 12.24 -9.87 0.19
C THR A 64 12.45 -10.91 -0.91
N SER A 65 11.51 -11.00 -1.85
CA SER A 65 11.62 -11.75 -3.09
C SER A 65 12.65 -11.09 -3.98
N THR A 66 13.90 -11.51 -3.87
CA THR A 66 14.67 -11.99 -5.03
C THR A 66 16.11 -12.28 -4.62
N GLY A 67 16.67 -13.29 -5.27
CA GLY A 67 18.11 -13.56 -5.23
C GLY A 67 19.01 -12.45 -5.79
N LYS A 68 18.58 -11.19 -5.90
CA LYS A 68 19.45 -10.02 -6.12
C LYS A 68 18.78 -8.76 -5.55
N ASN A 69 19.51 -8.06 -4.69
CA ASN A 69 19.28 -6.70 -4.19
C ASN A 69 19.14 -5.63 -5.32
N VAL A 70 18.20 -5.80 -6.25
CA VAL A 70 18.00 -4.84 -7.35
C VAL A 70 16.94 -3.85 -6.90
N ARG A 71 17.36 -2.66 -6.46
CA ARG A 71 16.45 -1.51 -6.38
C ARG A 71 15.79 -1.30 -7.73
N THR A 72 14.48 -1.16 -7.72
CA THR A 72 13.73 -0.74 -8.91
C THR A 72 12.92 0.49 -8.57
N VAL A 73 12.65 1.33 -9.56
CA VAL A 73 11.78 2.51 -9.37
C VAL A 73 10.40 2.10 -8.84
N ALA A 74 9.91 0.90 -9.19
CA ALA A 74 8.66 0.39 -8.65
C ALA A 74 8.76 0.11 -7.14
N CYS A 75 9.85 -0.52 -6.67
CA CYS A 75 10.09 -0.74 -5.24
C CYS A 75 10.28 0.58 -4.49
N ASP A 76 10.97 1.56 -5.09
CA ASP A 76 11.11 2.91 -4.51
C ASP A 76 9.73 3.55 -4.30
N LEU A 77 8.87 3.51 -5.32
CA LEU A 77 7.51 4.05 -5.24
C LEU A 77 6.65 3.31 -4.21
N ILE A 78 6.69 1.97 -4.19
CA ILE A 78 5.93 1.17 -3.22
C ILE A 78 6.36 1.50 -1.79
N GLY A 79 7.67 1.63 -1.53
CA GLY A 79 8.16 1.97 -0.20
C GLY A 79 7.72 3.36 0.25
N ILE A 80 7.79 4.34 -0.66
CA ILE A 80 7.31 5.71 -0.40
C ILE A 80 5.80 5.70 -0.11
N VAL A 81 5.01 4.94 -0.86
CA VAL A 81 3.55 4.82 -0.65
C VAL A 81 3.26 4.27 0.74
N HIS A 82 3.91 3.18 1.17
CA HIS A 82 3.71 2.62 2.52
C HIS A 82 4.06 3.60 3.64
N MET A 83 5.17 4.34 3.49
CA MET A 83 5.55 5.38 4.45
C MET A 83 4.51 6.50 4.50
N ALA A 84 4.01 6.94 3.34
CA ALA A 84 2.97 7.97 3.25
C ALA A 84 1.62 7.50 3.81
N GLU A 85 1.23 6.26 3.55
CA GLU A 85 0.01 5.64 4.09
C GLU A 85 0.08 5.56 5.62
N CYS A 86 1.23 5.18 6.20
CA CYS A 86 1.42 5.18 7.66
C CYS A 86 1.11 6.55 8.28
N VAL A 87 1.62 7.63 7.66
CA VAL A 87 1.40 9.01 8.12
C VAL A 87 -0.07 9.43 7.91
N ALA A 88 -0.63 9.14 6.74
CA ALA A 88 -2.01 9.48 6.41
C ALA A 88 -3.03 8.75 7.31
N ASP A 89 -2.80 7.46 7.57
CA ASP A 89 -3.62 6.65 8.46
C ASP A 89 -3.61 7.18 9.89
N GLU A 90 -2.46 7.68 10.36
CA GLU A 90 -2.35 8.31 11.67
C GLU A 90 -3.10 9.63 11.73
N HIS A 91 -2.94 10.50 10.74
CA HIS A 91 -3.66 11.77 10.62
C HIS A 91 -5.19 11.57 10.51
N LEU A 92 -5.64 10.55 9.77
CA LEU A 92 -7.06 10.26 9.52
C LEU A 92 -7.68 9.32 10.58
N PHE A 93 -6.93 8.93 11.61
CA PHE A 93 -7.38 8.01 12.67
C PHE A 93 -7.89 6.66 12.15
N VAL A 94 -7.23 6.11 11.12
CA VAL A 94 -7.54 4.79 10.55
C VAL A 94 -7.13 3.70 11.55
N ARG A 95 -8.04 2.75 11.81
CA ARG A 95 -7.87 1.71 12.83
C ARG A 95 -7.04 0.51 12.36
N ASP A 96 -7.20 0.14 11.10
CA ASP A 96 -6.59 -1.06 10.52
C ASP A 96 -5.48 -0.64 9.57
N LYS A 97 -4.26 -0.52 10.12
CA LYS A 97 -3.10 0.02 9.41
C LYS A 97 -2.27 -1.13 8.86
N GLU A 98 -1.97 -1.15 7.57
CA GLU A 98 -1.12 -2.18 6.98
C GLU A 98 0.38 -1.95 7.23
N TRP A 99 0.77 -0.74 7.65
CA TRP A 99 2.18 -0.34 7.86
C TRP A 99 3.01 -1.38 8.61
N HIS A 100 2.48 -1.95 9.70
CA HIS A 100 3.19 -2.93 10.53
C HIS A 100 3.68 -4.17 9.74
N ARG A 101 3.03 -4.51 8.62
CA ARG A 101 3.41 -5.63 7.75
C ARG A 101 4.61 -5.30 6.86
N PHE A 102 4.77 -4.02 6.51
CA PHE A 102 5.77 -3.54 5.55
C PHE A 102 6.93 -2.80 6.20
N GLU A 103 6.74 -2.27 7.41
CA GLU A 103 7.67 -1.40 8.14
C GLU A 103 9.12 -1.87 8.09
N GLN A 104 9.40 -3.07 8.60
CA GLN A 104 10.78 -3.58 8.66
C GLN A 104 11.42 -3.70 7.27
N ALA A 105 10.65 -4.12 6.27
CA ALA A 105 11.16 -4.33 4.92
C ALA A 105 11.41 -2.99 4.21
N VAL A 106 10.49 -2.02 4.37
CA VAL A 106 10.58 -0.68 3.79
C VAL A 106 11.73 0.12 4.40
N LEU A 107 11.83 0.14 5.75
CA LEU A 107 12.91 0.83 6.44
C LEU A 107 14.28 0.26 6.08
N LYS A 108 14.40 -1.07 6.04
CA LYS A 108 15.61 -1.75 5.56
C LYS A 108 15.93 -1.44 4.09
N TYR A 109 14.91 -1.33 3.23
CA TYR A 109 15.10 -1.02 1.81
C TYR A 109 15.68 0.38 1.58
N PHE A 110 15.23 1.37 2.37
CA PHE A 110 15.74 2.74 2.31
C PHE A 110 16.98 3.01 3.17
N ASP A 111 17.41 2.04 3.98
CA ASP A 111 18.50 2.22 4.96
C ASP A 111 18.18 3.35 5.96
N VAL A 112 16.94 3.37 6.44
CA VAL A 112 16.41 4.34 7.41
C VAL A 112 16.09 3.61 8.71
N SER A 113 16.52 4.15 9.84
CA SER A 113 16.18 3.61 11.16
C SER A 113 14.74 3.94 11.56
N GLU A 114 14.17 3.16 12.49
CA GLU A 114 12.85 3.44 13.07
C GLU A 114 12.79 4.83 13.72
N GLN A 115 13.89 5.28 14.33
CA GLN A 115 13.99 6.60 14.95
C GLN A 115 13.95 7.72 13.91
N GLU A 116 14.75 7.62 12.84
CA GLU A 116 14.75 8.61 11.75
C GLU A 116 13.37 8.70 11.06
N PHE A 117 12.71 7.56 10.86
CA PHE A 117 11.37 7.56 10.30
C PHE A 117 10.33 8.14 11.27
N SER A 118 10.44 7.85 12.57
CA SER A 118 9.54 8.42 13.59
C SER A 118 9.64 9.94 13.65
N GLU A 119 10.85 10.50 13.54
CA GLU A 119 11.09 11.95 13.46
C GLU A 119 10.46 12.54 12.20
N LEU A 120 10.75 11.98 11.02
CA LEU A 120 10.15 12.41 9.76
C LEU A 120 8.62 12.35 9.78
N LYS A 121 8.05 11.27 10.32
CA LYS A 121 6.60 11.11 10.48
C LYS A 121 6.03 12.19 11.40
N GLY A 122 6.71 12.48 12.52
CA GLY A 122 6.32 13.53 13.47
C GLY A 122 6.23 14.91 12.81
N ASP A 123 7.25 15.29 12.04
CA ASP A 123 7.29 16.56 11.32
C ASP A 123 6.13 16.69 10.30
N ILE A 124 5.86 15.62 9.54
CA ILE A 124 4.75 15.61 8.56
C ILE A 124 3.39 15.64 9.27
N LEU A 125 3.24 14.93 10.38
CA LEU A 125 1.99 14.95 11.16
C LEU A 125 1.71 16.33 11.75
N ALA A 126 2.73 17.00 12.30
CA ALA A 126 2.60 18.38 12.78
C ALA A 126 2.08 19.30 11.66
N TYR A 127 2.71 19.22 10.46
CA TYR A 127 2.26 19.97 9.29
C TYR A 127 0.82 19.65 8.88
N LEU A 128 0.44 18.36 8.81
CA LEU A 128 -0.92 17.93 8.43
C LEU A 128 -1.98 18.35 9.47
N ASN A 129 -1.59 18.41 10.74
CA ASN A 129 -2.46 18.82 11.85
C ASN A 129 -2.53 20.35 12.01
N GLY A 130 -1.70 21.11 11.27
CA GLY A 130 -1.69 22.57 11.29
C GLY A 130 -0.90 23.18 12.45
N GLU A 131 0.11 22.47 12.95
CA GLU A 131 1.06 22.93 13.99
C GLU A 131 2.24 23.72 13.40
#